data_AF-A0A383S4W9-F1
#
_entry.id   AF-A0A383S4W9-F1
#
_cell.length_a   1.000
_cell.length_b   1.000
_cell.length_c   1.000
_cell.angle_alpha   90.00
_cell.angle_beta   90.00
_cell.angle_gamma   90.00
#
_symmetry.space_group_name_H-M   'P 1'
#
loop_
_entity.id
_entity.type
_entity.pdbx_description
1 polymer ?
#
loop_
_entity_poly.entity_id
_entity_poly.type
_entity_poly.pdbx_seq_one_letter_code
_entity_poly.pdbx_strand_id
1 'polypeptide(L)'
;TEKQKDRLTALFTDDAHVEVEATWGIYQRMIAAYRDQDRRRGRELMVKLIASISTGVPKALTEIITLGRTLKKRTDDVLAYFDRPGTSNGPTEALNGRLEHLRGTALGFRNLTNYITRSLLETGGFRPQLLHPRLG
;
A
#
# COMPACT_ATOMS: atom_id res chain seq x y z
N THR A 1 0.20 -5.95 -23.49
CA THR A 1 0.14 -6.40 -24.90
C THR A 1 -0.53 -7.75 -24.97
N GLU A 2 -1.03 -8.17 -26.14
CA GLU A 2 -1.69 -9.47 -26.34
C GLU A 2 -0.79 -10.63 -25.88
N LYS A 3 0.49 -10.59 -26.29
CA LYS A 3 1.56 -11.50 -25.84
C LYS A 3 1.71 -11.62 -24.31
N GLN A 4 1.44 -10.56 -23.55
CA GLN A 4 1.49 -10.62 -22.07
C GLN A 4 0.24 -11.29 -21.48
N LYS A 5 -0.92 -11.13 -22.13
CA LYS A 5 -2.16 -11.81 -21.73
C LYS A 5 -2.05 -13.31 -21.97
N ASP A 6 -1.55 -13.72 -23.14
CA ASP A 6 -1.38 -15.14 -23.48
C ASP A 6 -0.44 -15.86 -22.51
N ARG A 7 0.62 -15.19 -22.07
CA ARG A 7 1.54 -15.71 -21.05
C ARG A 7 0.88 -15.89 -19.68
N LEU A 8 0.01 -14.96 -19.28
CA LEU A 8 -0.76 -15.08 -18.03
C LEU A 8 -1.74 -16.24 -18.11
N THR A 9 -2.47 -16.37 -19.22
CA THR A 9 -3.38 -17.50 -19.44
C THR A 9 -2.63 -18.83 -19.40
N ALA A 10 -1.49 -18.92 -20.10
CA ALA A 10 -0.67 -20.12 -20.10
C ALA A 10 -0.15 -20.48 -18.68
N LEU A 11 0.25 -19.47 -17.89
CA LEU A 11 0.70 -19.67 -16.50
C LEU A 11 -0.39 -20.27 -15.61
N PHE A 12 -1.64 -19.83 -15.76
CA PHE A 12 -2.77 -20.28 -14.94
C PHE A 12 -3.37 -21.62 -15.36
N THR A 13 -2.92 -22.22 -16.47
CA THR A 13 -3.31 -23.58 -16.86
C THR A 13 -2.79 -24.67 -15.91
N ASP A 14 -1.78 -24.35 -15.10
CA ASP A 14 -1.21 -25.25 -14.10
C ASP A 14 -1.95 -25.12 -12.77
N ASP A 15 -2.52 -26.23 -12.28
CA ASP A 15 -3.24 -26.30 -11.00
C ASP A 15 -2.39 -25.82 -9.81
N ALA A 16 -1.05 -25.85 -9.92
CA ALA A 16 -0.15 -25.30 -8.92
C ALA A 16 -0.30 -23.78 -8.72
N HIS A 17 -0.84 -23.05 -9.71
CA HIS A 17 -1.00 -21.60 -9.67
C HIS A 17 -2.40 -21.12 -9.29
N VAL A 18 -3.33 -22.00 -8.93
CA VAL A 18 -4.71 -21.65 -8.61
C VAL A 18 -4.81 -20.59 -7.49
N GLU A 19 -3.97 -20.67 -6.47
CA GLU A 19 -3.96 -19.68 -5.38
C GLU A 19 -3.48 -18.30 -5.85
N VAL A 20 -2.49 -18.29 -6.75
CA VAL A 20 -1.95 -17.07 -7.37
C VAL A 20 -2.99 -16.45 -8.29
N GLU A 21 -3.67 -17.26 -9.10
CA GLU A 21 -4.74 -16.81 -9.99
C GLU A 21 -5.89 -16.18 -9.19
N ALA A 22 -6.35 -16.87 -8.13
CA ALA A 22 -7.43 -16.37 -7.27
C ALA A 22 -7.06 -15.02 -6.63
N THR A 23 -5.83 -14.91 -6.12
CA THR A 23 -5.32 -13.67 -5.51
C THR A 23 -5.19 -12.55 -6.55
N TRP A 24 -4.67 -12.86 -7.72
CA TRP A 24 -4.54 -11.93 -8.83
C TRP A 24 -5.93 -11.43 -9.29
N GLY A 25 -6.92 -12.30 -9.40
CA GLY A 25 -8.29 -11.92 -9.74
C GLY A 25 -8.90 -10.95 -8.74
N ILE A 26 -8.69 -11.17 -7.44
CA ILE A 26 -9.12 -10.24 -6.39
C ILE A 26 -8.43 -8.89 -6.53
N TYR A 27 -7.12 -8.89 -6.76
CA TYR A 27 -6.34 -7.66 -7.00
C TYR A 27 -6.87 -6.89 -8.21
N GLN A 28 -7.12 -7.55 -9.35
CA GLN A 28 -7.63 -6.90 -10.56
C GLN A 28 -9.00 -6.26 -10.31
N ARG A 29 -9.92 -6.95 -9.64
CA ARG A 29 -11.23 -6.39 -9.29
C ARG A 29 -11.11 -5.16 -8.37
N MET A 30 -10.16 -5.17 -7.43
CA MET A 30 -9.90 -4.03 -6.55
C MET A 30 -9.37 -2.82 -7.32
N ILE A 31 -8.40 -3.04 -8.23
CA ILE A 31 -7.87 -2.00 -9.12
C ILE A 31 -8.95 -1.45 -10.04
N ALA A 32 -9.80 -2.32 -10.61
CA ALA A 32 -10.90 -1.92 -11.46
C ALA A 32 -11.89 -1.00 -10.70
N ALA A 33 -12.21 -1.33 -9.45
CA ALA A 33 -13.06 -0.48 -8.61
C ALA A 33 -12.43 0.92 -8.41
N TYR A 34 -11.15 1.00 -8.03
CA TYR A 34 -10.48 2.29 -7.81
C TYR A 34 -10.26 3.11 -9.07
N ARG A 35 -10.09 2.48 -10.23
CA ARG A 35 -9.86 3.15 -11.52
C ARG A 35 -11.14 3.47 -12.29
N ASP A 36 -12.30 3.07 -11.80
CA ASP A 36 -13.57 3.39 -12.45
C ASP A 36 -13.76 4.91 -12.52
N GLN A 37 -14.16 5.40 -13.70
CA GLN A 37 -14.38 6.83 -13.92
C GLN A 37 -15.62 7.32 -13.17
N ASP A 38 -16.62 6.44 -12.99
CA ASP A 38 -17.77 6.71 -12.16
C ASP A 38 -17.51 6.21 -10.73
N ARG A 39 -17.35 7.15 -9.80
CA ARG A 39 -17.11 6.82 -8.40
C ARG A 39 -18.22 6.03 -7.75
N ARG A 40 -19.49 6.22 -8.14
CA ARG A 40 -20.60 5.43 -7.58
C ARG A 40 -20.49 3.98 -8.01
N ARG A 41 -20.20 3.76 -9.30
CA ARG A 41 -19.93 2.42 -9.84
C ARG A 41 -18.70 1.78 -9.19
N GLY A 42 -17.60 2.53 -9.06
CA GLY A 42 -16.40 2.08 -8.35
C GLY A 42 -16.69 1.66 -6.90
N ARG A 43 -17.50 2.45 -6.18
CA ARG A 43 -17.96 2.12 -4.83
C ARG A 43 -18.74 0.81 -4.78
N GLU A 44 -19.70 0.62 -5.70
CA GLU A 44 -20.47 -0.63 -5.79
C GLU A 44 -19.59 -1.85 -6.08
N LEU A 45 -18.62 -1.71 -6.98
CA LEU A 45 -17.64 -2.76 -7.28
C LEU A 45 -16.82 -3.11 -6.03
N MET A 46 -16.36 -2.11 -5.28
CA MET A 46 -15.63 -2.33 -4.04
C MET A 46 -16.49 -3.01 -2.97
N VAL A 47 -17.76 -2.59 -2.79
CA VAL A 47 -18.69 -3.24 -1.87
C VAL A 47 -18.87 -4.71 -2.22
N LYS A 48 -19.11 -5.03 -3.50
CA LYS A 48 -19.26 -6.40 -3.99
C LYS A 48 -17.99 -7.23 -3.76
N LEU A 49 -16.81 -6.63 -3.98
CA LEU A 49 -15.53 -7.27 -3.72
C LEU A 49 -15.36 -7.59 -2.23
N ILE A 50 -15.59 -6.62 -1.35
CA ILE A 50 -15.47 -6.80 0.10
C ILE A 50 -16.42 -7.91 0.56
N ALA A 51 -17.67 -7.88 0.12
CA ALA A 51 -18.64 -8.92 0.44
C ALA A 51 -18.16 -10.30 -0.03
N SER A 52 -17.67 -10.42 -1.27
CA SER A 52 -17.26 -11.71 -1.83
C SER A 52 -16.05 -12.34 -1.13
N ILE A 53 -15.14 -11.52 -0.59
CA ILE A 53 -13.96 -12.03 0.12
C ILE A 53 -14.13 -12.06 1.65
N SER A 54 -15.23 -11.50 2.16
CA SER A 54 -15.57 -11.52 3.59
C SER A 54 -16.12 -12.87 4.06
N THR A 55 -16.65 -13.67 3.14
CA THR A 55 -17.30 -14.96 3.41
C THR A 55 -17.03 -15.93 2.28
N GLY A 56 -16.93 -17.23 2.57
CA GLY A 56 -16.89 -18.26 1.51
C GLY A 56 -15.56 -18.38 0.77
N VAL A 57 -14.47 -17.81 1.32
CA VAL A 57 -13.12 -18.01 0.77
C VAL A 57 -12.61 -19.41 1.20
N PRO A 58 -12.09 -20.24 0.27
CA PRO A 58 -11.51 -21.53 0.59
C PRO A 58 -10.42 -21.43 1.67
N LYS A 59 -10.36 -22.41 2.58
CA LYS A 59 -9.43 -22.42 3.72
C LYS A 59 -7.95 -22.35 3.31
N ALA A 60 -7.62 -22.83 2.11
CA ALA A 60 -6.27 -22.78 1.56
C ALA A 60 -5.80 -21.32 1.33
N LEU A 61 -6.71 -20.40 1.00
CA LEU A 61 -6.39 -18.99 0.70
C LEU A 61 -6.33 -18.13 1.99
N THR A 62 -5.42 -18.48 2.89
CA THR A 62 -5.28 -17.86 4.22
C THR A 62 -5.04 -16.34 4.16
N GLU A 63 -4.23 -15.88 3.20
CA GLU A 63 -3.97 -14.45 3.00
C GLU A 63 -5.21 -13.68 2.54
N ILE A 64 -6.03 -14.28 1.68
CA ILE A 64 -7.29 -13.67 1.24
C ILE A 64 -8.31 -13.60 2.39
N ILE A 65 -8.34 -14.62 3.27
CA ILE A 65 -9.18 -14.58 4.48
C ILE A 65 -8.76 -13.42 5.39
N THR A 66 -7.46 -13.20 5.54
CA THR A 66 -6.92 -12.09 6.35
C THR A 66 -7.21 -10.73 5.72
N LEU A 67 -7.04 -10.60 4.39
CA LEU A 67 -7.43 -9.41 3.65
C LEU A 67 -8.94 -9.12 3.80
N GLY A 68 -9.79 -10.14 3.62
CA GLY A 68 -11.23 -10.01 3.74
C GLY A 68 -11.68 -9.54 5.12
N ARG A 69 -11.08 -10.08 6.19
CA ARG A 69 -11.32 -9.60 7.56
C ARG A 69 -10.95 -8.13 7.73
N THR A 70 -9.79 -7.73 7.21
CA THR A 70 -9.31 -6.34 7.27
C THR A 70 -10.23 -5.39 6.51
N LEU A 71 -10.58 -5.71 5.27
CA LEU A 71 -11.47 -4.87 4.46
C LEU A 71 -12.87 -4.77 5.05
N LYS A 72 -13.41 -5.87 5.60
CA LYS A 72 -14.69 -5.84 6.30
C LYS A 72 -14.66 -4.92 7.52
N LYS A 73 -13.60 -5.01 8.33
CA LYS A 73 -13.44 -4.16 9.52
C LYS A 73 -13.28 -2.68 9.16
N ARG A 74 -12.65 -2.37 8.03
CA ARG A 74 -12.33 -0.99 7.58
C ARG A 74 -13.21 -0.55 6.40
N THR A 75 -14.39 -1.14 6.23
CA THR A 75 -15.24 -0.90 5.05
C THR A 75 -15.57 0.58 4.90
N ASP A 76 -15.95 1.26 5.97
CA ASP A 76 -16.30 2.68 5.91
C ASP A 76 -15.12 3.55 5.45
N ASP A 77 -13.90 3.26 5.93
CA ASP A 77 -12.70 3.99 5.52
C ASP A 77 -12.35 3.76 4.05
N VAL A 78 -12.46 2.52 3.60
CA VAL A 78 -12.20 2.15 2.20
C VAL A 78 -13.22 2.79 1.27
N LEU A 79 -14.50 2.77 1.64
CA LEU A 79 -15.57 3.33 0.81
C LEU A 79 -15.55 4.86 0.79
N ALA A 80 -15.05 5.51 1.84
CA ALA A 80 -14.92 6.95 1.90
C ALA A 80 -14.07 7.55 0.76
N TYR A 81 -13.16 6.77 0.16
CA TYR A 81 -12.43 7.17 -1.05
C TYR A 81 -13.37 7.54 -2.20
N PHE A 82 -14.46 6.81 -2.37
CA PHE A 82 -15.40 7.02 -3.47
C PHE A 82 -16.35 8.19 -3.23
N ASP A 83 -16.57 8.55 -1.96
CA ASP A 83 -17.47 9.64 -1.58
C ASP A 83 -16.78 11.01 -1.61
N ARG A 84 -15.44 11.05 -1.51
CA ARG A 84 -14.66 12.29 -1.42
C ARG A 84 -13.93 12.62 -2.73
N PRO A 85 -14.19 13.78 -3.36
CA PRO A 85 -13.46 14.17 -4.56
C PRO A 85 -12.00 14.55 -4.23
N GLY A 86 -11.08 14.20 -5.13
CA GLY A 86 -9.69 14.67 -5.07
C GLY A 86 -8.80 13.98 -4.03
N THR A 87 -9.25 12.92 -3.37
CA THR A 87 -8.41 12.13 -2.47
C THR A 87 -7.37 11.34 -3.25
N SER A 88 -6.09 11.50 -2.88
CA SER A 88 -4.98 10.74 -3.45
C SER A 88 -3.98 10.38 -2.37
N ASN A 89 -3.25 9.28 -2.56
CA ASN A 89 -2.16 8.90 -1.67
C ASN A 89 -0.84 9.63 -1.97
N GLY A 90 -0.80 10.44 -3.05
CA GLY A 90 0.42 11.09 -3.54
C GLY A 90 1.17 11.93 -2.49
N PRO A 91 0.50 12.81 -1.71
CA PRO A 91 1.17 13.57 -0.66
C PRO A 91 1.80 12.69 0.43
N THR A 92 1.09 11.63 0.84
CA THR A 92 1.59 10.65 1.82
C THR A 92 2.77 9.87 1.27
N GLU A 93 2.69 9.43 0.01
CA GLU A 93 3.77 8.71 -0.68
C GLU A 93 5.00 9.59 -0.89
N ALA A 94 4.81 10.88 -1.21
CA ALA A 94 5.90 11.83 -1.33
C ALA A 94 6.64 12.01 0.00
N LEU A 95 5.92 12.04 1.13
CA LEU A 95 6.52 12.06 2.47
C LEU A 95 7.23 10.74 2.79
N ASN A 96 6.60 9.59 2.53
CA ASN A 96 7.21 8.28 2.77
C ASN A 96 8.50 8.10 1.96
N GLY A 97 8.54 8.50 0.69
CA GLY A 97 9.74 8.45 -0.13
C GLY A 97 10.90 9.26 0.46
N ARG A 98 10.62 10.43 1.04
CA ARG A 98 11.61 11.23 1.76
C ARG A 98 12.11 10.56 3.03
N LEU A 99 11.20 9.96 3.81
CA LEU A 99 11.55 9.22 5.03
C LEU A 99 12.41 7.99 4.74
N GLU A 100 12.11 7.27 3.66
CA GLU A 100 12.88 6.12 3.22
C GLU A 100 14.30 6.50 2.82
N HIS A 101 14.45 7.61 2.08
CA HIS A 101 15.76 8.16 1.73
C HIS A 101 16.56 8.55 3.00
N LEU A 102 15.92 9.28 3.91
CA LEU A 102 16.50 9.67 5.19
C LEU A 102 16.98 8.44 6.00
N ARG A 103 16.14 7.41 6.08
CA ARG A 103 16.45 6.16 6.78
C ARG A 103 17.66 5.45 6.17
N GLY A 104 17.80 5.47 4.85
CA GLY A 104 18.97 4.95 4.15
C GLY A 104 20.26 5.69 4.54
N THR A 105 20.24 7.02 4.57
CA THR A 105 21.41 7.86 4.91
C THR A 105 21.81 7.81 6.38
N ALA A 106 20.85 7.59 7.28
CA ALA A 106 21.08 7.48 8.72
C ALA A 106 21.19 6.01 9.20
N LEU A 107 21.25 5.05 8.27
CA LEU A 107 21.37 3.64 8.58
C LEU A 107 22.69 3.35 9.33
N GLY A 108 22.63 2.51 10.37
CA GLY A 108 23.81 2.08 11.13
C GLY A 108 24.13 2.91 12.38
N PHE A 109 23.52 4.09 12.56
CA PHE A 109 23.62 4.83 13.82
C PHE A 109 22.77 4.16 14.91
N ARG A 110 23.44 3.61 15.93
CA ARG A 110 22.78 2.99 17.10
C ARG A 110 22.45 3.99 18.21
N ASN A 111 23.02 5.19 18.14
CA ASN A 111 22.78 6.29 19.07
C ASN A 111 21.77 7.26 18.45
N LEU A 112 20.66 7.51 19.16
CA LEU A 112 19.56 8.36 18.71
C LEU A 112 20.02 9.79 18.38
N THR A 113 20.91 10.37 19.19
CA THR A 113 21.45 11.71 18.95
C THR A 113 22.19 11.76 17.61
N ASN A 114 23.05 10.77 17.33
CA ASN A 114 23.79 10.72 16.07
C ASN A 114 22.86 10.48 14.87
N TYR A 115 21.83 9.65 15.03
CA TYR A 115 20.80 9.45 14.02
C TYR A 115 20.05 10.74 13.70
N ILE A 116 19.64 11.51 14.72
CA ILE A 116 18.96 12.80 14.56
C ILE A 116 19.89 13.81 13.89
N THR A 117 21.14 13.95 14.35
CA THR A 117 22.10 14.88 13.76
C THR A 117 22.34 14.58 12.29
N ARG A 118 22.52 13.29 11.93
CA ARG A 118 22.68 12.89 10.52
C ARG A 118 21.43 13.17 9.69
N SER A 119 20.25 12.92 10.24
CA SER A 119 18.97 13.20 9.58
C SER A 119 18.73 14.70 9.35
N LEU A 120 19.12 15.54 10.31
CA LEU A 120 19.04 17.00 10.18
C LEU A 120 20.04 17.56 9.17
N LEU A 121 21.22 16.93 9.02
CA LEU A 121 22.25 17.35 8.05
C LEU A 121 21.70 17.23 6.64
N GLU A 122 21.11 16.07 6.35
CA GLU A 122 20.60 15.73 5.02
C GLU A 122 19.39 16.58 4.60
N THR A 123 18.55 16.95 5.58
CA THR A 123 17.31 17.70 5.31
C THR A 123 17.49 19.22 5.33
N GLY A 124 18.72 19.71 5.53
CA GLY A 124 19.01 21.14 5.66
C GLY A 124 18.45 21.78 6.94
N GLY A 125 18.03 20.97 7.91
CA GLY A 125 17.45 21.39 9.20
C GLY A 125 18.49 21.90 10.21
N PHE A 126 19.68 22.28 9.77
CA PHE A 126 20.77 22.71 10.64
C PHE A 126 20.48 24.09 11.23
N ARG A 127 20.07 24.11 12.50
CA ARG A 127 20.21 25.28 13.37
C ARG A 127 21.59 25.20 14.03
N PRO A 128 22.47 26.22 13.90
CA PRO A 128 23.82 26.22 14.47
C PRO A 128 23.90 25.93 15.98
N GLN A 129 22.80 26.11 16.70
CA GLN A 129 22.68 25.94 18.15
C GLN A 129 22.81 24.48 18.62
N LEU A 130 22.68 23.49 17.74
CA LEU A 130 22.76 22.07 18.09
C LEU A 130 24.19 21.49 18.02
N LEU A 131 25.18 22.28 17.58
CA LEU A 131 26.54 21.80 17.34
C LEU A 131 27.50 21.93 18.52
N HIS A 132 27.15 22.65 19.58
CA HIS A 132 28.04 22.85 20.72
C HIS A 132 27.28 22.94 22.06
N PRO A 133 27.30 21.89 22.91
CA PRO A 133 27.41 22.16 24.35
C PRO A 133 28.71 22.93 24.51
N ARG A 134 28.62 24.15 25.07
CA ARG A 134 29.80 24.96 25.38
C ARG A 134 30.85 24.06 26.04
N LEU A 135 31.99 23.90 25.38
CA LEU A 135 33.22 23.49 26.03
C LEU A 135 33.56 24.64 26.98
N GLY A 136 33.12 24.48 28.23
CA GLY A 136 33.67 25.19 29.38
C GLY A 136 34.81 24.37 29.97
#